data_AF-A0A2L2YRW9-F1
#
_entry.id   AF-A0A2L2YRW9-F1
#
_cell.length_a   1.000
_cell.length_b   1.000
_cell.length_c   1.000
_cell.angle_alpha   90.00
_cell.angle_beta   90.00
_cell.angle_gamma   90.00
#
_symmetry.space_group_name_H-M   'P 1'
#
loop_
_entity.id
_entity.type
_entity.pdbx_description
1 polymer ?
#
loop_
_entity_poly.entity_id
_entity_poly.type
_entity_poly.pdbx_seq_one_letter_code
_entity_poly.pdbx_strand_id
1 'polypeptide(L)'
;CALLVYFTSERDFPPNYHWIFAYSGFIVAVMWTYCLANEIVAVLQVIGVIFDLSDSILGLTILAWGNSISDFLSNVAVARKNFPRMAISACYGGPLLALLLGLGIPCIIEIIKGRIPPKNPLKFSPQFFFLFCAIGIGLFTTAITMTLWKFQTKRLYSIVLITLYLTFMTLSVLEELKIFTFSL
;
A
#
# COMPACT_ATOMS: atom_id res chain seq x y z
N CYS A 1 14.41 -25.29 15.54
CA CYS A 1 14.70 -25.37 14.09
C CYS A 1 16.19 -25.15 13.77
N ALA A 2 16.85 -24.11 14.30
CA ALA A 2 18.30 -23.89 14.07
C ALA A 2 19.18 -25.07 14.52
N LEU A 3 18.86 -25.72 15.64
CA LEU A 3 19.59 -26.91 16.13
C LEU A 3 19.43 -28.12 15.21
N LEU A 4 18.26 -28.33 14.60
CA LEU A 4 18.02 -29.45 13.68
C LEU A 4 18.82 -29.27 12.38
N VAL A 5 18.96 -28.04 11.88
CA VAL A 5 19.77 -27.74 10.70
C VAL A 5 21.27 -27.88 10.99
N TYR A 6 21.71 -27.50 12.19
CA TYR A 6 23.10 -27.65 12.63
C TYR A 6 23.54 -29.13 12.73
N PHE A 7 22.64 -30.03 13.13
CA PHE A 7 22.95 -31.46 13.25
C PHE A 7 22.77 -32.27 11.96
N THR A 8 22.05 -31.75 10.95
CA THR A 8 21.70 -32.49 9.72
C THR A 8 22.38 -31.95 8.45
N SER A 9 22.99 -30.76 8.47
CA SER A 9 23.54 -30.13 7.25
C SER A 9 25.06 -30.25 7.13
N GLU A 10 25.54 -30.94 6.10
CA GLU A 10 26.91 -30.77 5.57
C GLU A 10 27.01 -29.46 4.76
N ARG A 11 28.21 -28.87 4.72
CA ARG A 11 28.47 -27.48 4.26
C ARG A 11 28.33 -27.26 2.75
N ASP A 12 28.24 -28.30 1.94
CA ASP A 12 28.56 -28.19 0.50
C ASP A 12 27.38 -28.37 -0.47
N PHE A 13 26.17 -28.76 -0.02
CA PHE A 13 24.99 -28.87 -0.89
C PHE A 13 23.71 -28.35 -0.22
N PRO A 14 22.82 -27.62 -0.93
CA PRO A 14 21.54 -27.22 -0.38
C PRO A 14 20.66 -28.46 -0.14
N PRO A 15 20.26 -28.77 1.11
CA PRO A 15 19.44 -29.95 1.40
C PRO A 15 18.03 -29.78 0.82
N ASN A 16 17.45 -30.86 0.27
CA ASN A 16 16.11 -30.87 -0.35
C ASN A 16 14.97 -30.34 0.56
N TYR A 17 15.17 -30.30 1.87
CA TYR A 17 14.22 -29.78 2.86
C TYR A 17 14.15 -28.24 2.94
N HIS A 18 14.99 -27.51 2.18
CA HIS A 18 15.04 -26.04 2.22
C HIS A 18 13.68 -25.38 1.91
N TRP A 19 12.90 -25.95 0.97
CA TRP A 19 11.57 -25.45 0.62
C TRP A 19 10.59 -25.54 1.80
N ILE A 20 10.63 -26.64 2.58
CA ILE A 20 9.76 -26.83 3.75
C ILE A 20 10.11 -25.80 4.83
N PHE A 21 11.39 -25.53 5.05
CA PHE A 21 11.81 -24.47 5.98
C PHE A 21 11.37 -23.09 5.49
N ALA A 22 11.49 -22.79 4.19
CA ALA A 22 11.02 -21.53 3.62
C ALA A 22 9.51 -21.34 3.77
N TYR A 23 8.70 -22.36 3.46
CA TYR A 23 7.24 -22.33 3.65
C TYR A 23 6.87 -22.20 5.13
N SER A 24 7.55 -22.92 6.03
CA SER A 24 7.29 -22.81 7.48
C SER A 24 7.60 -21.41 8.00
N GLY A 25 8.72 -20.81 7.57
CA GLY A 25 9.09 -19.44 7.92
C GLY A 25 8.09 -18.43 7.39
N PHE A 26 7.60 -18.63 6.17
CA PHE A 26 6.54 -17.80 5.59
C PHE A 26 5.25 -17.87 6.41
N ILE A 27 4.78 -19.07 6.78
CA ILE A 27 3.57 -19.23 7.59
C ILE A 27 3.73 -18.56 8.96
N VAL A 28 4.89 -18.75 9.62
CA VAL A 28 5.17 -18.11 10.92
C VAL A 28 5.17 -16.57 10.78
N ALA A 29 5.76 -16.03 9.72
CA ALA A 29 5.76 -14.60 9.46
C ALA A 29 4.35 -14.04 9.17
N VAL A 30 3.50 -14.78 8.46
CA VAL A 30 2.10 -14.41 8.22
C VAL A 30 1.32 -14.40 9.53
N MET A 31 1.49 -15.43 10.38
CA MET A 31 0.83 -15.49 11.68
C MET A 31 1.26 -14.34 12.59
N TRP A 32 2.56 -13.99 12.59
CA TRP A 32 3.04 -12.82 13.33
C TRP A 32 2.53 -11.50 12.81
N THR A 33 2.48 -11.32 11.50
CA THR A 33 1.86 -10.13 10.89
C THR A 33 0.38 -10.04 11.29
N TYR A 34 -0.36 -11.15 11.30
CA TYR A 34 -1.77 -11.18 11.69
C TYR A 34 -1.98 -10.84 13.18
N CYS A 35 -1.20 -11.44 14.08
CA CYS A 35 -1.26 -11.12 15.51
C CYS A 35 -0.94 -9.64 15.76
N LEU A 36 0.15 -9.12 15.18
CA LEU A 36 0.53 -7.72 15.32
C LEU A 36 -0.52 -6.77 14.75
N ALA A 37 -1.11 -7.09 13.60
CA ALA A 37 -2.17 -6.28 13.01
C ALA A 37 -3.39 -6.18 13.94
N ASN A 38 -3.82 -7.29 14.55
CA ASN A 38 -4.94 -7.29 15.49
C ASN A 38 -4.65 -6.44 16.75
N GLU A 39 -3.46 -6.58 17.33
CA GLU A 39 -3.05 -5.79 18.50
C GLU A 39 -3.00 -4.28 18.16
N ILE A 40 -2.44 -3.92 17.00
CA ILE A 40 -2.40 -2.53 16.54
C ILE A 40 -3.82 -1.98 16.36
N VAL A 41 -4.73 -2.72 15.72
CA VAL A 41 -6.12 -2.29 15.54
C VAL A 41 -6.82 -2.13 16.89
N ALA A 42 -6.60 -3.04 17.84
CA ALA A 42 -7.18 -2.94 19.18
C ALA A 42 -6.69 -1.69 19.92
N VAL A 43 -5.39 -1.40 19.88
CA VAL A 43 -4.83 -0.17 20.46
C VAL A 43 -5.39 1.08 19.78
N LEU A 44 -5.52 1.07 18.46
CA LEU A 44 -6.10 2.18 17.70
C LEU A 44 -7.57 2.44 18.09
N GLN A 45 -8.36 1.40 18.31
CA GLN A 45 -9.75 1.54 18.77
C GLN A 45 -9.83 2.18 20.16
N VAL A 46 -8.95 1.78 21.08
CA VAL A 46 -8.88 2.41 22.42
C VAL A 46 -8.53 3.89 22.31
N ILE A 47 -7.55 4.24 21.48
CA ILE A 47 -7.19 5.63 21.19
C ILE A 47 -8.37 6.38 20.55
N GLY A 48 -9.10 5.74 19.62
CA GLY A 48 -10.27 6.34 18.98
C GLY A 48 -11.37 6.72 19.98
N VAL A 49 -11.64 5.86 20.94
CA VAL A 49 -12.59 6.15 22.03
C VAL A 49 -12.10 7.29 22.93
N ILE A 50 -10.80 7.38 23.22
CA ILE A 50 -10.24 8.44 24.06
C ILE A 50 -10.30 9.82 23.38
N PHE A 51 -10.05 9.87 22.07
CA PHE A 51 -10.00 11.12 21.30
C PHE A 51 -11.32 11.46 20.58
N ASP A 52 -12.38 10.68 20.79
CA ASP A 52 -13.68 10.78 20.09
C ASP A 52 -13.53 10.78 18.55
N LEU A 53 -12.56 10.00 18.05
CA LEU A 53 -12.29 9.85 16.63
C LEU A 53 -12.98 8.60 16.10
N SER A 54 -13.60 8.72 14.92
CA SER A 54 -14.20 7.57 14.22
C SER A 54 -13.13 6.56 13.80
N ASP A 55 -13.43 5.27 13.97
CA ASP A 55 -12.61 4.14 13.47
C ASP A 55 -12.21 4.29 12.00
N SER A 56 -13.09 4.89 11.18
CA SER A 56 -12.81 5.14 9.76
C SER A 56 -11.68 6.14 9.55
N ILE A 57 -11.63 7.21 10.35
CA ILE A 57 -10.60 8.25 10.25
C ILE A 57 -9.25 7.69 10.72
N LEU A 58 -9.24 6.90 11.80
CA LEU A 58 -8.03 6.24 12.31
C LEU A 58 -7.46 5.25 11.28
N GLY A 59 -8.31 4.47 10.62
CA GLY A 59 -7.91 3.56 9.55
C GLY A 59 -7.42 4.29 8.30
N LEU A 60 -8.12 5.35 7.89
CA LEU A 60 -7.74 6.14 6.71
C LEU A 60 -6.45 6.96 6.92
N THR A 61 -6.09 7.29 8.16
CA THR A 61 -4.91 8.11 8.46
C THR A 61 -3.75 7.27 8.97
N ILE A 62 -3.81 6.74 10.19
CA ILE A 62 -2.68 6.08 10.85
C ILE A 62 -2.30 4.78 10.13
N LEU A 63 -3.29 3.93 9.80
CA LEU A 63 -3.01 2.66 9.13
C LEU A 63 -2.58 2.88 7.67
N ALA A 64 -3.26 3.76 6.93
CA ALA A 64 -2.91 4.05 5.54
C ALA A 64 -1.54 4.77 5.42
N TRP A 65 -1.24 5.69 6.34
CA TRP A 65 0.04 6.37 6.41
C TRP A 65 1.17 5.41 6.78
N GLY A 66 0.93 4.53 7.76
CA GLY A 66 1.86 3.49 8.17
C GLY A 66 2.21 2.51 7.03
N ASN A 67 1.24 2.15 6.21
CA ASN A 67 1.49 1.34 5.02
C ASN A 67 2.27 2.10 3.93
N SER A 68 1.95 3.39 3.73
CA SER A 68 2.62 4.21 2.71
C SER A 68 4.09 4.52 3.05
N ILE A 69 4.42 4.70 4.34
CA ILE A 69 5.80 4.98 4.76
C ILE A 69 6.69 3.73 4.68
N SER A 70 6.16 2.55 4.99
CA SER A 70 6.90 1.28 4.88
C SER A 70 7.19 0.95 3.41
N ASP A 71 6.24 1.18 2.52
CA ASP A 71 6.42 1.06 1.08
C ASP A 71 7.44 2.07 0.56
N PHE A 72 7.40 3.33 1.02
CA PHE A 72 8.38 4.34 0.63
C PHE A 72 9.81 3.92 1.02
N LEU A 73 10.02 3.49 2.25
CA LEU A 73 11.33 3.03 2.74
C LEU A 73 11.84 1.83 1.95
N SER A 74 10.97 0.87 1.64
CA SER A 74 11.30 -0.32 0.86
C SER A 74 11.70 0.04 -0.57
N ASN A 75 10.93 0.91 -1.23
CA ASN A 75 11.22 1.36 -2.59
C ASN A 75 12.52 2.18 -2.66
N VAL A 76 12.80 3.03 -1.67
CA VAL A 76 14.06 3.77 -1.58
C VAL A 76 15.25 2.82 -1.36
N ALA A 77 15.08 1.79 -0.53
CA ALA A 77 16.13 0.79 -0.30
C ALA A 77 16.48 0.01 -1.58
N VAL A 78 15.47 -0.41 -2.37
CA VAL A 78 15.67 -1.09 -3.66
C VAL A 78 16.29 -0.13 -4.69
N ALA A 79 15.85 1.12 -4.74
CA ALA A 79 16.43 2.13 -5.64
C ALA A 79 17.91 2.41 -5.34
N ARG A 80 18.30 2.44 -4.05
CA ARG A 80 19.71 2.59 -3.62
C ARG A 80 20.60 1.43 -4.02
N LYS A 81 20.03 0.24 -4.27
CA LYS A 81 20.75 -0.93 -4.78
C LYS A 81 20.95 -0.92 -6.31
N ASN A 82 20.78 0.22 -6.97
CA ASN A 82 20.84 0.39 -8.44
C ASN A 82 19.74 -0.35 -9.20
N PHE A 83 18.60 -0.64 -8.57
CA PHE A 83 17.43 -1.24 -9.22
C PHE A 83 16.22 -0.27 -9.25
N PRO A 84 16.35 0.95 -9.83
CA PRO A 84 15.26 1.93 -9.83
C PRO A 84 14.05 1.47 -10.64
N ARG A 85 14.25 0.68 -11.70
CA ARG A 85 13.15 0.13 -12.51
C ARG A 85 12.27 -0.84 -11.70
N MET A 86 12.88 -1.64 -10.82
CA MET A 86 12.16 -2.54 -9.92
C MET A 86 11.41 -1.77 -8.83
N ALA A 87 12.03 -0.72 -8.28
CA ALA A 87 11.38 0.14 -7.29
C ALA A 87 10.14 0.85 -7.87
N ILE A 88 10.21 1.33 -9.12
CA ILE A 88 9.04 1.95 -9.79
C ILE A 88 7.92 0.92 -9.98
N SER A 89 8.22 -0.29 -10.45
CA SER A 89 7.20 -1.33 -10.60
C SER A 89 6.59 -1.76 -9.27
N ALA A 90 7.39 -1.85 -8.20
CA ALA A 90 6.93 -2.23 -6.88
C ALA A 90 6.01 -1.16 -6.26
N CYS A 91 6.33 0.12 -6.44
CA CYS A 91 5.54 1.24 -5.96
C CYS A 91 4.11 1.29 -6.55
N TYR A 92 3.92 0.88 -7.81
CA TYR A 92 2.58 0.78 -8.42
C TYR A 92 1.92 -0.57 -8.18
N GLY A 93 2.71 -1.65 -8.21
CA GLY A 93 2.21 -3.01 -8.05
C GLY A 93 1.68 -3.30 -6.65
N GLY A 94 2.33 -2.76 -5.61
CA GLY A 94 1.95 -2.98 -4.20
C GLY A 94 0.51 -2.52 -3.92
N PRO A 95 0.19 -1.22 -4.11
CA PRO A 95 -1.17 -0.70 -3.90
C PRO A 95 -2.22 -1.36 -4.81
N LEU A 96 -1.87 -1.66 -6.07
CA LEU A 96 -2.78 -2.32 -7.01
C LEU A 96 -3.14 -3.74 -6.55
N LEU A 97 -2.15 -4.51 -6.11
CA LEU A 97 -2.35 -5.87 -5.59
C LEU A 97 -3.14 -5.84 -4.27
N ALA A 98 -2.82 -4.90 -3.38
CA ALA A 98 -3.54 -4.70 -2.13
C ALA A 98 -5.02 -4.35 -2.39
N LEU A 99 -5.32 -3.55 -3.42
CA LEU A 99 -6.69 -3.25 -3.82
C LEU A 99 -7.40 -4.47 -4.42
N LEU A 100 -6.76 -5.18 -5.36
CA LEU A 100 -7.37 -6.36 -5.99
C LEU A 100 -7.63 -7.49 -4.99
N LEU A 101 -6.64 -7.84 -4.17
CA LEU A 101 -6.79 -8.94 -3.21
C LEU A 101 -7.52 -8.49 -1.96
N GLY A 102 -7.21 -7.30 -1.43
CA GLY A 102 -7.76 -6.79 -0.17
C GLY A 102 -9.21 -6.34 -0.26
N LEU A 103 -9.63 -5.71 -1.36
CA LEU A 103 -11.06 -5.37 -1.58
C LEU A 103 -11.78 -6.42 -2.42
N GLY A 104 -11.12 -6.99 -3.43
CA GLY A 104 -11.77 -7.94 -4.35
C GLY A 104 -12.17 -9.25 -3.69
N ILE A 105 -11.28 -9.88 -2.90
CA ILE A 105 -11.58 -11.18 -2.27
C ILE A 105 -12.74 -11.08 -1.28
N PRO A 106 -12.77 -10.13 -0.31
CA PRO A 106 -13.90 -10.00 0.61
C PRO A 106 -15.21 -9.73 -0.13
N CYS A 107 -15.22 -8.87 -1.14
CA CYS A 107 -16.41 -8.62 -1.96
C CYS A 107 -16.93 -9.89 -2.64
N ILE A 108 -16.04 -10.70 -3.24
CA ILE A 108 -16.41 -11.99 -3.85
C ILE A 108 -16.99 -12.95 -2.79
N ILE A 109 -16.38 -13.01 -1.61
CA ILE A 109 -16.87 -13.87 -0.51
C ILE A 109 -18.27 -13.45 -0.05
N GLU A 110 -18.52 -12.14 0.09
CA GLU A 110 -19.84 -11.62 0.50
C GLU A 110 -20.91 -11.88 -0.57
N ILE A 111 -20.56 -11.78 -1.86
CA ILE A 111 -21.45 -12.13 -2.99
C ILE A 111 -21.79 -13.62 -2.96
N ILE A 112 -20.79 -14.50 -2.78
CA ILE A 112 -20.99 -15.96 -2.72
C ILE A 112 -21.86 -16.35 -1.51
N LYS A 113 -21.69 -15.65 -0.38
CA LYS A 113 -22.50 -15.86 0.84
C LYS A 113 -23.95 -15.35 0.71
N GLY A 114 -24.34 -14.79 -0.42
CA GLY A 114 -25.69 -14.29 -0.66
C GLY A 114 -26.05 -13.06 0.17
N ARG A 115 -25.07 -12.39 0.81
CA ARG A 115 -25.30 -11.06 1.35
C ARG A 115 -25.35 -10.10 0.19
N ILE A 116 -26.56 -9.67 -0.13
CA ILE A 116 -26.85 -8.57 -1.05
C ILE A 116 -25.85 -7.45 -0.71
N PRO A 117 -25.13 -6.87 -1.71
CA PRO A 117 -24.18 -5.81 -1.44
C PRO A 117 -24.86 -4.74 -0.59
N PRO A 118 -24.17 -4.18 0.42
CA PRO A 118 -24.76 -3.16 1.28
C PRO A 118 -25.43 -2.13 0.39
N LYS A 119 -26.75 -1.96 0.57
CA LYS A 119 -27.62 -1.04 -0.18
C LYS A 119 -27.30 0.43 0.14
N ASN A 120 -26.08 0.69 0.60
CA ASN A 120 -25.50 2.00 0.69
C ASN A 120 -24.80 2.20 -0.65
N PRO A 121 -25.36 2.99 -1.57
CA PRO A 121 -24.56 3.44 -2.70
C PRO A 121 -23.28 4.02 -2.11
N LEU A 122 -22.12 3.61 -2.64
CA LEU A 122 -20.87 4.34 -2.43
C LEU A 122 -21.22 5.79 -2.70
N LYS A 123 -21.36 6.58 -1.64
CA LYS A 123 -21.65 8.00 -1.78
C LYS A 123 -20.38 8.54 -2.43
N PHE A 124 -20.45 8.76 -3.74
CA PHE A 124 -19.44 9.47 -4.48
C PHE A 124 -19.46 10.89 -3.94
N SER A 125 -18.74 11.09 -2.82
CA SER A 125 -18.38 12.42 -2.38
C SER A 125 -17.45 13.03 -3.44
N PRO A 126 -17.48 14.35 -3.63
CA PRO A 126 -16.62 15.05 -4.59
C PRO A 126 -15.12 14.70 -4.41
N GLN A 127 -14.72 14.35 -3.18
CA GLN A 127 -13.39 13.87 -2.82
C GLN A 127 -12.94 12.63 -3.62
N PHE A 128 -13.84 11.66 -3.87
CA PHE A 128 -13.50 10.46 -4.65
C PHE A 128 -13.20 10.80 -6.12
N PHE A 129 -13.93 11.76 -6.70
CA PHE A 129 -13.68 12.22 -8.05
C PHE A 129 -12.32 12.92 -8.16
N PHE A 130 -12.00 13.77 -7.18
CA PHE A 130 -10.71 14.44 -7.11
C PHE A 130 -9.53 13.45 -6.98
N LEU A 131 -9.66 12.45 -6.11
CA LEU A 131 -8.68 11.37 -5.94
C LEU A 131 -8.51 10.55 -7.23
N PHE A 132 -9.60 10.22 -7.92
CA PHE A 132 -9.56 9.48 -9.17
C PHE A 132 -8.85 10.27 -10.28
N CYS A 133 -9.16 11.56 -10.42
CA CYS A 133 -8.48 12.45 -11.36
C CYS A 133 -6.98 12.55 -11.04
N ALA A 134 -6.60 12.65 -9.76
CA ALA A 134 -5.21 12.77 -9.35
C ALA A 134 -4.38 11.52 -9.68
N ILE A 135 -4.92 10.34 -9.34
CA ILE A 135 -4.30 9.06 -9.70
C ILE A 135 -4.22 8.92 -11.22
N GLY A 136 -5.29 9.32 -11.94
CA GLY A 136 -5.32 9.33 -13.40
C GLY A 136 -4.22 10.20 -14.02
N ILE A 137 -4.12 11.47 -13.61
CA ILE A 137 -3.10 12.41 -14.10
C ILE A 137 -1.69 11.91 -13.73
N GLY A 138 -1.50 11.37 -12.53
CA GLY A 138 -0.23 10.77 -12.11
C GLY A 138 0.19 9.58 -12.98
N LEU A 139 -0.73 8.66 -13.27
CA LEU A 139 -0.49 7.53 -14.15
C LEU A 139 -0.24 7.96 -15.60
N PHE A 140 -0.99 8.93 -16.11
CA PHE A 140 -0.80 9.46 -17.47
C PHE A 140 0.54 10.16 -17.64
N THR A 141 0.91 11.05 -16.72
CA THR A 141 2.19 11.77 -16.76
C THR A 141 3.37 10.81 -16.67
N THR A 142 3.30 9.80 -15.80
CA THR A 142 4.35 8.77 -15.65
C THR A 142 4.42 7.84 -16.86
N ALA A 143 3.29 7.43 -17.44
CA ALA A 143 3.25 6.64 -18.67
C ALA A 143 3.87 7.39 -19.87
N ILE A 144 3.52 8.67 -20.05
CA ILE A 144 4.04 9.50 -21.15
C ILE A 144 5.56 9.73 -20.99
N THR A 145 5.99 10.17 -19.81
CA THR A 145 7.43 10.44 -19.56
C THR A 145 8.29 9.19 -19.66
N MET A 146 7.82 8.04 -19.17
CA MET A 146 8.56 6.77 -19.23
C MET A 146 8.65 6.22 -20.67
N THR A 147 7.60 6.44 -21.47
CA THR A 147 7.58 6.08 -22.91
C THR A 147 8.50 6.99 -23.72
N LEU A 148 8.47 8.30 -23.47
CA LEU A 148 9.30 9.28 -24.18
C LEU A 148 10.80 9.16 -23.85
N TRP A 149 11.16 8.71 -22.64
CA TRP A 149 12.55 8.72 -22.15
C TRP A 149 13.20 7.32 -22.18
N LYS A 150 12.64 6.37 -22.95
CA LYS A 150 13.17 5.01 -23.14
C LYS A 150 13.58 4.33 -21.82
N PHE A 151 12.79 4.49 -20.75
CA PHE A 151 13.05 3.94 -19.41
C PHE A 151 14.37 4.38 -18.74
N GLN A 152 15.01 5.45 -19.23
CA GLN A 152 16.21 6.03 -18.61
C GLN A 152 15.80 7.09 -17.59
N THR A 153 15.81 6.74 -16.30
CA THR A 153 15.37 7.60 -15.20
C THR A 153 16.42 8.69 -14.93
N LYS A 154 16.22 9.90 -15.47
CA LYS A 154 17.07 11.06 -15.13
C LYS A 154 16.54 11.73 -13.86
N ARG A 155 17.42 12.41 -13.11
CA ARG A 155 17.07 13.14 -11.87
C ARG A 155 15.91 14.15 -12.04
N LEU A 156 15.73 14.68 -13.25
CA LEU A 156 14.62 15.59 -13.58
C LEU A 156 13.24 14.95 -13.40
N TYR A 157 13.09 13.66 -13.70
CA TYR A 157 11.81 12.95 -13.57
C TYR A 157 11.34 12.89 -12.11
N SER A 158 12.27 12.62 -11.18
CA SER A 158 11.97 12.63 -9.74
C SER A 158 11.56 14.01 -9.23
N ILE A 159 12.20 15.08 -9.72
CA ILE A 159 11.85 16.47 -9.34
C ILE A 159 10.44 16.81 -9.83
N VAL A 160 10.09 16.44 -11.06
CA VAL A 160 8.74 16.65 -11.61
C VAL A 160 7.69 15.90 -10.79
N LEU A 161 7.94 14.63 -10.44
CA LEU A 161 7.00 13.84 -9.62
C LEU A 161 6.81 14.42 -8.21
N ILE A 162 7.89 14.84 -7.54
CA ILE A 162 7.81 15.44 -6.21
C ILE A 162 7.04 16.76 -6.28
N THR A 163 7.31 17.57 -7.32
CA THR A 163 6.59 18.84 -7.53
C THR A 163 5.10 18.58 -7.74
N LEU A 164 4.75 17.62 -8.61
CA LEU A 164 3.36 17.22 -8.86
C LEU A 164 2.67 16.72 -7.57
N TYR A 165 3.35 15.89 -6.78
CA TYR A 165 2.84 15.41 -5.50
C TYR A 165 2.59 16.55 -4.50
N LEU A 166 3.55 17.47 -4.35
CA LEU A 166 3.39 18.62 -3.45
C LEU A 166 2.24 19.52 -3.89
N THR A 167 2.11 19.80 -5.20
CA THR A 167 0.97 20.58 -5.71
C THR A 167 -0.36 19.89 -5.43
N PHE A 168 -0.45 18.57 -5.64
CA PHE A 168 -1.65 17.80 -5.34
C PHE A 168 -1.99 17.83 -3.85
N MET A 169 -1.02 17.53 -2.98
CA MET A 169 -1.20 17.56 -1.52
C MET A 169 -1.68 18.94 -1.05
N THR A 170 -1.12 20.02 -1.58
CA THR A 170 -1.59 21.38 -1.24
C THR A 170 -3.04 21.59 -1.69
N LEU A 171 -3.42 21.22 -2.91
CA LEU A 171 -4.80 21.35 -3.39
C LEU A 171 -5.79 20.54 -2.54
N SER A 172 -5.45 19.31 -2.16
CA SER A 172 -6.28 18.48 -1.28
C SER A 172 -6.49 19.14 0.09
N VAL A 173 -5.44 19.70 0.70
CA VAL A 173 -5.55 20.41 1.97
C VAL A 173 -6.38 21.69 1.82
N LEU A 174 -6.23 22.43 0.71
CA LEU A 174 -7.02 23.63 0.43
C LEU A 174 -8.52 23.32 0.24
N GLU A 175 -8.86 22.19 -0.35
CA GLU A 175 -10.25 21.70 -0.47
C GLU A 175 -10.83 21.36 0.90
N GLU A 176 -10.06 20.66 1.73
CA GLU A 176 -10.48 20.24 3.09
C GLU A 176 -10.66 21.44 4.04
N LEU A 177 -9.83 22.48 3.91
CA LEU A 177 -9.95 23.73 4.67
C LEU A 177 -11.15 24.60 4.26
N LYS A 178 -12.01 24.15 3.34
CA LYS A 178 -13.22 24.85 2.85
C LYS A 178 -12.97 26.28 2.33
N ILE A 179 -11.74 26.61 1.95
CA ILE A 179 -11.42 27.91 1.33
C ILE A 179 -11.90 27.94 -0.14
N PHE A 180 -12.00 26.76 -0.78
CA PHE A 180 -12.64 26.56 -2.08
C PHE A 180 -13.72 25.48 -1.98
N THR A 181 -14.93 25.86 -1.57
CA THR A 181 -16.09 24.97 -1.67
C THR A 181 -16.48 24.84 -3.15
N PHE A 182 -15.93 23.85 -3.87
CA PHE A 182 -16.54 23.43 -5.14
C PHE A 182 -17.81 22.64 -4.80
N SER A 183 -18.91 23.37 -4.69
CA SER A 183 -20.27 22.85 -4.70
C SER A 183 -20.55 22.27 -6.08
N LEU A 184 -20.38 20.95 -6.24
CA LEU A 184 -20.92 20.19 -7.37
C LEU A 184 -21.52 18.88 -6.87
#